data_AF-A0A6G7YKM9-F1
#
_entry.id   AF-A0A6G7YKM9-F1
#
_cell.length_a   1.000
_cell.length_b   1.000
_cell.length_c   1.000
_cell.angle_alpha   90.00
_cell.angle_beta   90.00
_cell.angle_gamma   90.00
#
_symmetry.space_group_name_H-M   'P 1'
#
loop_
_entity.id
_entity.type
_entity.pdbx_description
1 polymer ?
#
loop_
_entity_poly.entity_id
_entity_poly.type
_entity_poly.pdbx_seq_one_letter_code
_entity_poly.pdbx_strand_id
1 'polypeptide(L)'
;MAGPTSGTRRRGRLLRLRVQQGASHCGDRSFATRVRAARDADLVVVAGGLNDHDQSAADIRAGLRSLVNKVGTHELVVVGPATAPARAARVGRVDTVLEQLCAELDVPYVDASAIRLDYLPDRLHLTAAGHAAFGDFVAAELRTLGLLD
;
A
#
# COMPACT_ATOMS: atom_id res chain seq x y z
N MET A 1 17.27 -39.90 -11.68
CA MET A 1 18.00 -38.65 -11.36
C MET A 1 17.20 -37.49 -11.90
N ALA A 2 16.54 -36.73 -11.01
CA ALA A 2 15.73 -35.58 -11.40
C ALA A 2 16.65 -34.35 -11.54
N GLY A 3 16.65 -33.73 -12.71
CA GLY A 3 17.34 -32.46 -12.98
C GLY A 3 16.61 -31.27 -12.34
N PRO A 4 17.29 -30.13 -12.21
CA PRO A 4 16.79 -28.99 -11.46
C PRO A 4 15.57 -28.37 -12.13
N THR A 5 14.57 -28.07 -11.30
CA THR A 5 13.32 -27.38 -11.66
C THR A 5 13.60 -25.98 -12.16
N SER A 6 13.01 -25.67 -13.31
CA SER A 6 13.00 -24.34 -13.92
C SER A 6 12.32 -23.32 -12.98
N GLY A 7 13.11 -22.48 -12.33
CA GLY A 7 12.61 -21.31 -11.62
C GLY A 7 12.05 -20.29 -12.61
N THR A 8 10.73 -20.23 -12.73
CA THR A 8 10.04 -19.22 -13.52
C THR A 8 10.33 -17.84 -12.90
N ARG A 9 11.12 -17.02 -13.58
CA ARG A 9 11.40 -15.64 -13.16
C ARG A 9 10.08 -14.85 -13.17
N ARG A 10 9.61 -14.43 -11.99
CA ARG A 10 8.35 -13.68 -11.85
C ARG A 10 8.61 -12.21 -12.18
N ARG A 11 7.99 -11.71 -13.26
CA ARG A 11 8.12 -10.31 -13.66
C ARG A 11 7.11 -9.47 -12.88
N GLY A 12 7.48 -9.03 -11.68
CA GLY A 12 6.66 -8.17 -10.84
C GLY A 12 6.17 -6.93 -11.61
N ARG A 13 4.85 -6.78 -11.76
CA ARG A 13 4.22 -5.60 -12.35
C ARG A 13 3.58 -4.78 -11.22
N LEU A 14 4.21 -3.68 -10.85
CA LEU A 14 3.76 -2.77 -9.80
C LEU A 14 2.43 -2.09 -10.18
N LEU A 15 1.30 -2.57 -9.66
CA LEU A 15 0.04 -1.83 -9.76
C LEU A 15 -0.10 -0.91 -8.54
N ARG A 16 0.18 0.40 -8.72
CA ARG A 16 -0.10 1.42 -7.70
C ARG A 16 -1.61 1.59 -7.54
N LEU A 17 -2.19 0.93 -6.56
CA LEU A 17 -3.59 1.13 -6.20
C LEU A 17 -3.67 2.10 -5.01
N ARG A 18 -4.70 2.98 -4.97
CA ARG A 18 -5.01 3.91 -3.86
C ARG A 18 -6.36 3.57 -3.19
N VAL A 19 -6.47 3.79 -1.87
CA VAL A 19 -7.67 3.48 -1.06
C VAL A 19 -8.80 4.47 -1.33
N GLN A 20 -10.04 3.93 -1.38
CA GLN A 20 -11.27 4.42 -0.70
C GLN A 20 -12.55 4.42 -1.55
N GLN A 21 -13.60 3.79 -1.02
CA GLN A 21 -15.01 4.10 -1.32
C GLN A 21 -15.51 4.89 -0.10
N GLY A 22 -15.86 6.16 -0.26
CA GLY A 22 -16.55 6.95 0.78
C GLY A 22 -15.78 8.13 1.39
N ALA A 23 -14.45 8.10 1.52
CA ALA A 23 -13.70 9.27 2.00
C ALA A 23 -13.40 10.27 0.86
N SER A 24 -13.62 11.55 1.15
CA SER A 24 -13.62 12.71 0.25
C SER A 24 -12.48 12.75 -0.78
N HIS A 25 -12.86 13.07 -2.03
CA HIS A 25 -12.08 13.25 -3.28
C HIS A 25 -11.56 12.03 -4.06
N CYS A 26 -11.97 10.79 -3.76
CA CYS A 26 -11.72 9.67 -4.69
C CYS A 26 -12.88 9.33 -5.64
N GLY A 27 -14.14 9.68 -5.34
CA GLY A 27 -15.30 9.31 -6.18
C GLY A 27 -15.38 7.78 -6.41
N ASP A 28 -15.83 7.32 -7.59
CA ASP A 28 -15.93 5.90 -7.98
C ASP A 28 -14.60 5.12 -8.02
N ARG A 29 -13.48 5.72 -7.59
CA ARG A 29 -12.12 5.23 -7.79
C ARG A 29 -11.54 4.48 -6.58
N SER A 30 -12.40 3.78 -5.85
CA SER A 30 -12.02 2.91 -4.73
C SER A 30 -11.20 1.70 -5.18
N PHE A 31 -10.39 1.13 -4.27
CA PHE A 31 -9.73 -0.17 -4.49
C PHE A 31 -10.70 -1.23 -4.95
N ALA A 32 -11.83 -1.34 -4.25
CA ALA A 32 -12.88 -2.32 -4.50
C ALA A 32 -13.39 -2.27 -5.94
N THR A 33 -13.44 -1.08 -6.55
CA THR A 33 -13.81 -0.90 -7.96
C THR A 33 -12.66 -1.21 -8.93
N ARG A 34 -11.39 -1.08 -8.49
CA ARG A 34 -10.19 -1.22 -9.33
C ARG A 34 -9.50 -2.59 -9.29
N VAL A 35 -9.87 -3.47 -8.37
CA VAL A 35 -9.30 -4.83 -8.27
C VAL A 35 -9.40 -5.61 -9.60
N ARG A 36 -10.39 -5.31 -10.45
CA ARG A 36 -10.50 -5.92 -11.79
C ARG A 36 -9.24 -5.73 -12.66
N ALA A 37 -8.52 -4.61 -12.52
CA ALA A 37 -7.29 -4.35 -13.26
C ALA A 37 -6.05 -5.07 -12.68
N ALA A 38 -6.17 -5.66 -11.49
CA ALA A 38 -5.10 -6.33 -10.78
C ALA A 38 -5.14 -7.87 -10.91
N ARG A 39 -6.14 -8.43 -11.59
CA ARG A 39 -6.38 -9.89 -11.64
C ARG A 39 -5.26 -10.69 -12.31
N ASP A 40 -4.44 -10.05 -13.13
CA ASP A 40 -3.31 -10.69 -13.84
C ASP A 40 -1.94 -10.24 -13.28
N ALA A 41 -1.90 -9.57 -12.13
CA ALA A 41 -0.66 -9.12 -11.52
C ALA A 41 -0.07 -10.20 -10.60
N ASP A 42 1.24 -10.46 -10.70
CA ASP A 42 1.94 -11.36 -9.79
C ASP A 42 2.05 -10.80 -8.35
N LEU A 43 1.92 -9.48 -8.19
CA LEU A 43 1.96 -8.76 -6.92
C LEU A 43 1.15 -7.46 -7.00
N VAL A 44 0.38 -7.20 -5.96
CA VAL A 44 -0.47 -6.04 -5.78
C VAL A 44 0.10 -5.20 -4.65
N VAL A 45 0.51 -3.96 -4.95
CA VAL A 45 1.06 -3.02 -3.97
C VAL A 45 0.04 -1.93 -3.67
N VAL A 46 -0.39 -1.87 -2.42
CA VAL A 46 -1.44 -0.97 -1.95
C VAL A 46 -0.81 0.08 -1.03
N ALA A 47 -0.63 1.29 -1.54
CA ALA A 47 -0.13 2.42 -0.75
C ALA A 47 -1.29 3.32 -0.33
N GLY A 48 -1.44 3.56 0.98
CA GLY A 48 -2.63 4.28 1.46
C GLY A 48 -2.70 4.56 2.96
N GLY A 49 -3.90 4.88 3.42
CA GLY A 49 -4.20 5.20 4.83
C GLY A 49 -4.32 6.68 5.12
N LEU A 50 -3.53 7.56 4.47
CA LEU A 50 -3.51 8.98 4.86
C LEU A 50 -4.83 9.73 4.57
N ASN A 51 -5.61 9.26 3.61
CA ASN A 51 -6.96 9.79 3.38
C ASN A 51 -7.96 9.33 4.44
N ASP A 52 -7.66 8.23 5.13
CA ASP A 52 -8.54 7.60 6.12
C ASP A 52 -8.35 8.18 7.53
N HIS A 53 -7.60 9.27 7.63
CA HIS A 53 -7.29 9.95 8.89
C HIS A 53 -8.53 10.36 9.70
N ASP A 54 -9.66 10.56 9.03
CA ASP A 54 -10.97 10.91 9.58
C ASP A 54 -11.93 9.71 9.76
N GLN A 55 -11.56 8.54 9.23
CA GLN A 55 -12.36 7.31 9.32
C GLN A 55 -12.17 6.63 10.68
N SER A 56 -13.15 5.86 11.13
CA SER A 56 -13.00 5.07 12.36
C SER A 56 -12.02 3.91 12.16
N ALA A 57 -11.49 3.35 13.25
CA ALA A 57 -10.61 2.18 13.15
C ALA A 57 -11.36 0.94 12.60
N ALA A 58 -12.66 0.84 12.92
CA ALA A 58 -13.53 -0.22 12.40
C ALA A 58 -13.69 -0.11 10.88
N ASP A 59 -13.87 1.10 10.35
CA ASP A 59 -14.02 1.33 8.91
C ASP A 59 -12.73 1.03 8.14
N ILE A 60 -11.58 1.47 8.67
CA ILE A 60 -10.26 1.13 8.11
C ILE A 60 -10.08 -0.39 8.08
N ARG A 61 -10.42 -1.08 9.18
CA ARG A 61 -10.30 -2.54 9.28
C ARG A 61 -11.24 -3.26 8.30
N ALA A 62 -12.48 -2.82 8.19
CA ALA A 62 -13.45 -3.38 7.26
C ALA A 62 -13.01 -3.19 5.79
N GLY A 63 -12.48 -2.01 5.46
CA GLY A 63 -11.95 -1.71 4.13
C GLY A 63 -10.80 -2.63 3.72
N LEU A 64 -9.80 -2.80 4.60
CA LEU A 64 -8.66 -3.68 4.31
C LEU A 64 -9.08 -5.16 4.24
N ARG A 65 -9.96 -5.65 5.12
CA ARG A 65 -10.51 -7.02 5.02
C ARG A 65 -11.24 -7.25 3.70
N SER A 66 -12.04 -6.27 3.24
CA SER A 66 -12.72 -6.35 1.95
C SER A 66 -11.73 -6.41 0.78
N LEU A 67 -10.63 -5.65 0.84
CA LEU A 67 -9.56 -5.68 -0.14
C LEU A 67 -8.85 -7.05 -0.17
N VAL A 68 -8.42 -7.56 0.99
CA VAL A 68 -7.76 -8.87 1.13
C VAL A 68 -8.66 -9.98 0.58
N ASN A 69 -9.96 -9.97 0.89
CA ASN A 69 -10.90 -10.97 0.36
C ASN A 69 -11.04 -10.94 -1.17
N LYS A 70 -10.75 -9.81 -1.82
CA LYS A 70 -10.89 -9.64 -3.27
C LYS A 70 -9.60 -9.98 -4.02
N VAL A 71 -8.44 -9.76 -3.40
CA VAL A 71 -7.12 -9.97 -4.00
C VAL A 71 -6.53 -11.32 -3.60
N GLY A 72 -6.72 -11.73 -2.34
CA GLY A 72 -5.94 -12.80 -1.72
C GLY A 72 -4.73 -12.24 -0.97
N THR A 73 -4.27 -12.96 0.05
CA THR A 73 -3.16 -12.53 0.92
C THR A 73 -1.79 -12.69 0.26
N HIS A 74 -1.59 -13.76 -0.52
CA HIS A 74 -0.31 -14.13 -1.13
C HIS A 74 0.14 -13.19 -2.27
N GLU A 75 -0.77 -12.35 -2.76
CA GLU A 75 -0.54 -11.44 -3.88
C GLU A 75 -0.57 -9.98 -3.43
N LEU A 76 -0.62 -9.71 -2.13
CA LEU A 76 -0.84 -8.36 -1.61
C LEU A 76 0.27 -7.93 -0.65
N VAL A 77 0.71 -6.69 -0.80
CA VAL A 77 1.51 -5.96 0.18
C VAL A 77 0.91 -4.58 0.40
N VAL A 78 0.86 -4.18 1.67
CA VAL A 78 0.33 -2.88 2.09
C VAL A 78 1.49 -1.97 2.48
N VAL A 79 1.52 -0.77 1.91
CA VAL A 79 2.42 0.31 2.30
C VAL A 79 1.64 1.33 3.10
N GLY A 80 2.07 1.54 4.34
CA GLY A 80 1.49 2.50 5.27
C GLY A 80 1.54 3.96 4.79
N PRO A 81 0.88 4.88 5.50
CA PRO A 81 0.86 6.28 5.14
C PRO A 81 2.22 6.95 5.39
N ALA A 82 2.77 7.59 4.36
CA ALA A 82 3.89 8.50 4.54
C ALA A 82 3.48 9.75 5.35
N THR A 83 4.40 10.26 6.17
CA THR A 83 4.13 11.40 7.07
C THR A 83 4.05 12.72 6.32
N ALA A 84 2.86 13.05 5.80
CA ALA A 84 2.62 14.37 5.19
C ALA A 84 2.47 15.45 6.26
N PRO A 85 3.17 16.60 6.17
CA PRO A 85 3.15 17.61 7.22
C PRO A 85 1.76 18.18 7.53
N ALA A 86 0.83 18.24 6.55
CA ALA A 86 -0.54 18.70 6.75
C ALA A 86 -1.39 17.74 7.62
N ARG A 87 -0.98 16.47 7.75
CA ARG A 87 -1.74 15.42 8.44
C ARG A 87 -0.88 14.60 9.42
N ALA A 88 0.34 15.04 9.73
CA ALA A 88 1.33 14.29 10.49
C ALA A 88 0.79 13.74 11.83
N ALA A 89 0.04 14.56 12.57
CA ALA A 89 -0.55 14.17 13.85
C ALA A 89 -1.56 13.00 13.78
N ARG A 90 -2.03 12.63 12.58
CA ARG A 90 -2.99 11.55 12.37
C ARG A 90 -2.37 10.28 11.81
N VAL A 91 -1.14 10.35 11.32
CA VAL A 91 -0.43 9.25 10.64
C VAL A 91 -0.29 8.06 11.58
N GLY A 92 0.26 8.27 12.78
CA GLY A 92 0.53 7.19 13.73
C GLY A 92 -0.70 6.35 14.07
N ARG A 93 -1.87 6.98 14.25
CA ARG A 93 -3.12 6.25 14.50
C ARG A 93 -3.46 5.29 13.34
N VAL A 94 -3.41 5.79 12.12
CA VAL A 94 -3.79 5.01 10.93
C VAL A 94 -2.77 3.91 10.69
N ASP A 95 -1.48 4.25 10.80
CA ASP A 95 -0.35 3.34 10.63
C ASP A 95 -0.44 2.15 11.58
N THR A 96 -0.64 2.39 12.88
CA THR A 96 -0.85 1.32 13.88
C THR A 96 -2.04 0.43 13.56
N VAL A 97 -3.17 1.00 13.09
CA VAL A 97 -4.35 0.19 12.73
C VAL A 97 -4.07 -0.71 11.53
N LEU A 98 -3.36 -0.20 10.52
CA LEU A 98 -3.01 -0.96 9.32
C LEU A 98 -1.97 -2.03 9.62
N GLU A 99 -0.91 -1.70 10.34
CA GLU A 99 0.15 -2.62 10.76
C GLU A 99 -0.44 -3.82 11.52
N GLN A 100 -1.24 -3.54 12.57
CA GLN A 100 -1.87 -4.57 13.38
C GLN A 100 -2.78 -5.47 12.53
N LEU A 101 -3.59 -4.89 11.65
CA LEU A 101 -4.49 -5.68 10.82
C LEU A 101 -3.74 -6.49 9.75
N CYS A 102 -2.65 -5.97 9.19
CA CYS A 102 -1.81 -6.72 8.26
C CYS A 102 -1.18 -7.93 8.94
N ALA A 103 -0.70 -7.78 10.18
CA ALA A 103 -0.23 -8.90 10.99
C ALA A 103 -1.34 -9.92 11.29
N GLU A 104 -2.56 -9.47 11.61
CA GLU A 104 -3.72 -10.36 11.83
C GLU A 104 -4.12 -11.16 10.56
N LEU A 105 -3.86 -10.62 9.37
CA LEU A 105 -4.28 -11.18 8.08
C LEU A 105 -3.15 -11.90 7.32
N ASP A 106 -1.95 -11.97 7.90
CA ASP A 106 -0.74 -12.50 7.26
C ASP A 106 -0.46 -11.81 5.90
N VAL A 107 -0.56 -10.47 5.90
CA VAL A 107 -0.27 -9.62 4.75
C VAL A 107 1.01 -8.83 5.06
N PRO A 108 2.03 -8.86 4.18
CA PRO A 108 3.21 -8.01 4.34
C PRO A 108 2.87 -6.53 4.46
N TYR A 109 3.50 -5.86 5.42
CA TYR A 109 3.33 -4.43 5.70
C TYR A 109 4.67 -3.70 5.57
N VAL A 110 4.65 -2.55 4.92
CA VAL A 110 5.78 -1.63 4.82
C VAL A 110 5.43 -0.33 5.53
N ASP A 111 6.13 -0.04 6.63
CA ASP A 111 6.01 1.24 7.32
C ASP A 111 6.69 2.35 6.50
N ALA A 112 5.92 3.34 6.07
CA ALA A 112 6.41 4.52 5.36
C ALA A 112 6.34 5.79 6.21
N SER A 113 5.98 5.70 7.49
CA SER A 113 5.83 6.86 8.37
C SER A 113 7.17 7.55 8.66
N ALA A 114 8.27 6.79 8.66
CA ALA A 114 9.61 7.29 8.98
C ALA A 114 10.36 7.93 7.79
N ILE A 115 9.93 7.70 6.55
CA ILE A 115 10.63 8.27 5.38
C ILE A 115 10.44 9.79 5.30
N ARG A 116 11.54 10.50 5.05
CA ARG A 116 11.53 11.93 4.74
C ARG A 116 11.32 12.12 3.25
N LEU A 117 10.28 12.88 2.89
CA LEU A 117 9.89 13.12 1.51
C LEU A 117 9.69 14.61 1.26
N ASP A 118 9.88 15.00 -0.01
CA ASP A 118 9.63 16.36 -0.46
C ASP A 118 8.15 16.55 -0.82
N TYR A 119 7.53 17.54 -0.18
CA TYR A 119 6.13 17.90 -0.37
C TYR A 119 5.99 19.20 -1.15
N LEU A 120 4.90 19.32 -1.90
CA LEU A 120 4.41 20.56 -2.46
C LEU A 120 4.04 21.56 -1.35
N PRO A 121 3.85 22.85 -1.68
CA PRO A 121 3.48 23.87 -0.70
C PRO A 121 2.19 23.60 0.08
N ASP A 122 1.30 22.75 -0.44
CA ASP A 122 0.10 22.31 0.27
C ASP A 122 0.39 21.35 1.45
N ARG A 123 1.66 20.95 1.59
CA ARG A 123 2.17 20.10 2.67
C ARG A 123 1.48 18.72 2.73
N LEU A 124 0.85 18.30 1.64
CA LEU A 124 0.10 17.05 1.55
C LEU A 124 0.55 16.20 0.36
N HIS A 125 0.71 16.81 -0.80
CA HIS A 125 1.08 16.11 -2.03
C HIS A 125 2.60 16.13 -2.22
N LEU A 126 3.15 15.05 -2.77
CA LEU A 126 4.58 14.95 -3.03
C LEU A 126 4.99 15.77 -4.26
N THR A 127 6.22 16.27 -4.25
CA THR A 127 6.86 16.75 -5.48
C THR A 127 7.19 15.57 -6.40
N ALA A 128 7.67 15.84 -7.61
CA ALA A 128 8.20 14.78 -8.49
C ALA A 128 9.37 14.03 -7.84
N ALA A 129 10.29 14.75 -7.18
CA ALA A 129 11.40 14.16 -6.43
C ALA A 129 10.91 13.32 -5.24
N GLY A 130 9.93 13.82 -4.48
CA GLY A 130 9.29 13.06 -3.40
C GLY A 130 8.62 11.78 -3.90
N HIS A 131 7.99 11.81 -5.08
CA HIS A 131 7.42 10.62 -5.71
C HIS A 131 8.46 9.60 -6.16
N ALA A 132 9.63 10.05 -6.64
CA ALA A 132 10.75 9.18 -6.98
C ALA A 132 11.32 8.51 -5.72
N ALA A 133 11.65 9.30 -4.69
CA ALA A 133 12.16 8.80 -3.41
C ALA A 133 11.21 7.80 -2.74
N PHE A 134 9.90 8.08 -2.74
CA PHE A 134 8.90 7.14 -2.23
C PHE A 134 8.86 5.83 -3.05
N GLY A 135 9.02 5.93 -4.37
CA GLY A 135 9.08 4.76 -5.25
C GLY A 135 10.31 3.90 -4.97
N ASP A 136 11.48 4.53 -4.83
CA ASP A 136 12.75 3.84 -4.54
C ASP A 136 12.72 3.14 -3.19
N PHE A 137 12.17 3.81 -2.16
CA PHE A 137 11.93 3.23 -0.85
C PHE A 137 11.05 1.99 -0.92
N VAL A 138 9.86 2.09 -1.52
CA VAL A 138 8.96 0.94 -1.65
C VAL A 138 9.63 -0.19 -2.42
N ALA A 139 10.34 0.10 -3.51
CA ALA A 139 11.05 -0.93 -4.27
C ALA A 139 12.15 -1.62 -3.43
N ALA A 140 12.89 -0.87 -2.61
CA ALA A 140 13.90 -1.44 -1.72
C ALA A 140 13.27 -2.35 -0.66
N GLU A 141 12.20 -1.91 0.00
CA GLU A 141 11.48 -2.71 1.00
C GLU A 141 10.92 -4.00 0.40
N LEU A 142 10.34 -3.93 -0.79
CA LEU A 142 9.84 -5.12 -1.48
C LEU A 142 10.97 -6.09 -1.84
N ARG A 143 12.18 -5.62 -2.17
CA ARG A 143 13.34 -6.51 -2.37
C ARG A 143 13.79 -7.15 -1.06
N THR A 144 13.83 -6.40 0.04
CA THR A 144 14.14 -6.92 1.38
C THR A 144 13.17 -8.03 1.78
N LEU A 145 11.89 -7.88 1.42
CA LEU A 145 10.84 -8.90 1.64
C LEU A 145 10.89 -10.06 0.63
N GLY A 146 11.76 -10.03 -0.39
CA GLY A 146 11.83 -11.03 -1.44
C GLY A 146 10.64 -11.02 -2.41
N LEU A 147 9.92 -9.89 -2.49
CA LEU A 147 8.74 -9.70 -3.33
C LEU A 147 9.06 -9.02 -4.67
N LEU A 148 10.27 -8.48 -4.82
CA LEU A 148 10.82 -7.95 -6.07
C LEU A 148 12.28 -8.40 -6.25
N ASP A 149 12.72 -8.51 -7.51
CA ASP A 149 14.10 -8.79 -7.90
C ASP A 149 14.98 -7.51 -7.97
#